data_AF-A0A7J6AYW8-F1
#
_entry.id   AF-A0A7J6AYW8-F1
#
_cell.length_a   1.000
_cell.length_b   1.000
_cell.length_c   1.000
_cell.angle_alpha   90.00
_cell.angle_beta   90.00
_cell.angle_gamma   90.00
#
_symmetry.space_group_name_H-M   'P 1'
#
loop_
_entity.id
_entity.type
_entity.pdbx_description
1 polymer ?
#
loop_
_entity_poly.entity_id
_entity_poly.type
_entity_poly.pdbx_seq_one_letter_code
_entity_poly.pdbx_strand_id
1 'polypeptide(L)'
;MDQSVAIQETLDVGENCLIAVQCLLLLNNGTESRLLGLVEHSREHALFVFTHRRMAITGNDVTLQEIIPISYDFSVVEVSSPDELAVVGADTRVRVTFLNDEMELKLPFGSHTRLFLTEVNRAWCDVCEQYPATPKFAWLTKYQKNSNESGSLIPNATRKIKKRGKRYLCFLTRVCLLV
;
A
#
# COMPACT_ATOMS: atom_id res chain seq x y z
N MET A 1 -9.93 8.64 -15.54
CA MET A 1 -9.62 7.32 -16.12
C MET A 1 -9.46 6.37 -14.95
N ASP A 2 -10.16 5.24 -14.95
CA ASP A 2 -10.31 4.42 -13.75
C ASP A 2 -9.24 3.33 -13.69
N GLN A 3 -8.20 3.57 -12.90
CA GLN A 3 -7.08 2.64 -12.71
C GLN A 3 -7.52 1.37 -11.96
N SER A 4 -8.64 1.42 -11.23
CA SER A 4 -9.16 0.27 -10.52
C SER A 4 -9.61 -0.84 -11.46
N VAL A 5 -10.12 -0.49 -12.65
CA VAL A 5 -10.54 -1.44 -13.68
C VAL A 5 -9.35 -2.28 -14.17
N ALA A 6 -8.22 -1.63 -14.46
CA ALA A 6 -7.01 -2.34 -14.89
C ALA A 6 -6.51 -3.32 -13.81
N ILE A 7 -6.58 -2.95 -12.53
CA ILE A 7 -6.24 -3.87 -11.44
C ILE A 7 -7.26 -5.00 -11.36
N GLN A 8 -8.56 -4.68 -11.42
CA GLN A 8 -9.64 -5.66 -11.30
C GLN A 8 -9.55 -6.76 -12.36
N GLU A 9 -9.11 -6.44 -13.58
CA GLU A 9 -8.87 -7.41 -14.65
C GLU A 9 -7.74 -8.42 -14.33
N THR A 10 -6.82 -8.07 -13.42
CA THR A 10 -5.74 -8.97 -12.96
C THR A 10 -6.12 -9.84 -11.77
N LEU A 11 -7.23 -9.50 -11.10
CA LEU A 11 -7.68 -10.19 -9.91
C LEU A 11 -8.49 -11.44 -10.28
N ASP A 12 -8.49 -12.38 -9.35
CA ASP A 12 -9.20 -13.64 -9.52
C ASP A 12 -10.67 -13.50 -9.13
N VAL A 13 -11.48 -14.51 -9.46
CA VAL A 13 -12.92 -14.48 -9.14
C VAL A 13 -13.15 -14.37 -7.63
N GLY A 14 -13.97 -13.39 -7.24
CA GLY A 14 -14.33 -13.12 -5.84
C GLY A 14 -13.38 -12.16 -5.11
N GLU A 15 -12.38 -11.62 -5.80
CA GLU A 15 -11.54 -10.53 -5.31
C GLU A 15 -12.01 -9.21 -5.89
N ASN A 16 -12.01 -8.17 -5.06
CA ASN A 16 -12.55 -6.87 -5.42
C ASN A 16 -11.51 -5.77 -5.21
N CYS A 17 -11.19 -5.04 -6.27
CA CYS A 17 -10.39 -3.83 -6.19
C CYS A 17 -11.27 -2.67 -5.73
N LEU A 18 -11.16 -2.29 -4.45
CA LEU A 18 -11.98 -1.22 -3.87
C LEU A 18 -11.60 0.15 -4.41
N ILE A 19 -10.30 0.43 -4.45
CA ILE A 19 -9.78 1.71 -4.91
C ILE A 19 -8.32 1.56 -5.35
N ALA A 20 -7.94 2.28 -6.40
CA ALA A 20 -6.59 2.29 -6.92
C ALA A 20 -6.05 3.72 -7.02
N VAL A 21 -4.76 3.92 -6.75
CA VAL A 21 -4.11 5.22 -6.87
C VAL A 21 -2.70 5.08 -7.43
N GLN A 22 -2.34 5.94 -8.37
CA GLN A 22 -0.97 6.07 -8.84
C GLN A 22 -0.14 6.86 -7.84
N CYS A 23 1.07 6.39 -7.57
CA CYS A 23 1.99 7.02 -6.62
C CYS A 23 3.44 6.96 -7.14
N LEU A 24 4.31 7.71 -6.48
CA LEU A 24 5.75 7.61 -6.64
C LEU A 24 6.35 6.87 -5.44
N LEU A 25 7.02 5.76 -5.70
CA LEU A 25 7.87 5.07 -4.73
C LEU A 25 9.19 5.85 -4.57
N LEU A 26 9.50 6.29 -3.34
CA LEU A 26 10.73 6.98 -3.02
C LEU A 26 11.84 5.98 -2.72
N LEU A 27 12.90 6.00 -3.53
CA LEU A 27 14.09 5.17 -3.39
C LEU A 27 15.31 6.04 -3.06
N ASN A 28 16.38 5.42 -2.58
CA ASN A 28 17.62 6.13 -2.22
C ASN A 28 18.25 6.91 -3.39
N ASN A 29 18.01 6.47 -4.62
CA ASN A 29 18.63 6.99 -5.85
C ASN A 29 17.62 7.60 -6.84
N GLY A 30 16.36 7.77 -6.45
CA GLY A 30 15.34 8.32 -7.34
C GLY A 30 13.92 8.00 -6.92
N THR A 31 13.00 8.15 -7.86
CA THR A 31 11.58 7.86 -7.67
C THR A 31 11.07 6.97 -8.80
N GLU A 32 10.21 6.01 -8.48
CA GLU A 32 9.60 5.15 -9.49
C GLU A 32 8.07 5.25 -9.45
N SER A 33 7.44 5.32 -10.62
CA SER A 33 5.98 5.27 -10.71
C SER A 33 5.48 3.87 -10.34
N ARG A 34 4.46 3.83 -9.48
CA ARG A 34 3.77 2.63 -9.05
C ARG A 34 2.27 2.86 -9.06
N LEU A 35 1.53 1.78 -9.20
CA LEU A 35 0.09 1.77 -9.04
C LEU A 35 -0.25 0.94 -7.80
N LEU A 36 -1.01 1.50 -6.88
CA LEU A 36 -1.50 0.82 -5.69
C LEU A 36 -2.95 0.44 -5.89
N GLY A 37 -3.32 -0.77 -5.46
CA GLY A 37 -4.71 -1.23 -5.38
C GLY A 37 -5.02 -1.73 -3.98
N LEU A 38 -6.08 -1.22 -3.36
CA LEU A 38 -6.65 -1.83 -2.16
C LEU A 38 -7.60 -2.95 -2.60
N VAL A 39 -7.24 -4.19 -2.27
CA VAL A 39 -7.98 -5.38 -2.68
C VAL A 39 -8.63 -6.04 -1.47
N GLU A 40 -9.88 -6.42 -1.62
CA GLU A 40 -10.69 -7.11 -0.61
C GLU A 40 -11.07 -8.51 -1.10
N HIS A 41 -11.00 -9.47 -0.19
CA HIS A 41 -11.54 -10.82 -0.38
C HIS A 41 -12.01 -11.37 0.96
N SER A 42 -13.30 -11.72 1.05
CA SER A 42 -13.88 -12.32 2.26
C SER A 42 -13.61 -11.51 3.54
N ARG A 43 -13.71 -10.17 3.46
CA ARG A 43 -13.40 -9.19 4.53
C ARG A 43 -11.94 -9.08 4.94
N GLU A 44 -11.03 -9.79 4.27
CA GLU A 44 -9.59 -9.57 4.40
C GLU A 44 -9.14 -8.56 3.35
N HIS A 45 -8.27 -7.64 3.75
CA HIS A 45 -7.78 -6.58 2.87
C HIS A 45 -6.26 -6.68 2.68
N ALA A 46 -5.80 -6.35 1.49
CA ALA A 46 -4.39 -6.28 1.17
C ALA A 46 -4.10 -5.15 0.19
N LEU A 47 -2.94 -4.52 0.36
CA LEU A 47 -2.44 -3.51 -0.55
C LEU A 47 -1.58 -4.19 -1.63
N PHE A 48 -2.02 -4.12 -2.87
CA PHE A 48 -1.31 -4.65 -4.02
C PHE A 48 -0.51 -3.51 -4.67
N VAL A 49 0.77 -3.77 -4.93
CA VAL A 49 1.69 -2.82 -5.56
C VAL A 49 2.04 -3.32 -6.94
N PHE A 50 1.75 -2.51 -7.95
CA PHE A 50 1.99 -2.82 -9.35
C PHE A 50 3.03 -1.88 -9.95
N THR A 51 3.89 -2.41 -10.81
CA THR A 51 4.50 -1.61 -11.88
C THR A 51 3.50 -1.46 -13.01
N HIS A 52 3.64 -0.40 -13.79
CA HIS A 52 2.77 -0.17 -14.93
C HIS A 52 3.51 0.47 -16.10
N ARG A 53 3.02 0.24 -17.31
CA ARG A 53 3.45 0.99 -18.51
C ARG A 53 2.88 2.41 -18.48
N ARG A 54 3.30 3.27 -19.41
CA ARG A 54 2.93 4.71 -19.44
C ARG A 54 1.42 4.98 -19.33
N MET A 55 0.57 4.05 -19.77
CA MET A 55 -0.87 4.09 -19.55
C MET A 55 -1.32 2.74 -18.99
N ALA A 56 -1.79 2.70 -17.74
CA ALA A 56 -2.42 1.52 -17.15
C ALA A 56 -3.90 1.51 -17.56
N ILE A 57 -4.21 1.00 -18.75
CA ILE A 57 -5.58 0.98 -19.30
C ILE A 57 -6.24 -0.37 -19.03
N THR A 58 -5.47 -1.44 -19.22
CA THR A 58 -5.92 -2.83 -19.12
C THR A 58 -5.05 -3.60 -18.12
N GLY A 59 -5.49 -4.78 -17.70
CA GLY A 59 -4.71 -5.67 -16.83
C GLY A 59 -3.34 -6.06 -17.39
N ASN A 60 -3.18 -6.06 -18.72
CA ASN A 60 -1.90 -6.34 -19.38
C ASN A 60 -0.88 -5.19 -19.25
N ASP A 61 -1.32 -4.00 -18.86
CA ASP A 61 -0.47 -2.83 -18.68
C ASP A 61 0.14 -2.73 -17.28
N VAL A 62 -0.31 -3.59 -16.37
CA VAL A 62 0.14 -3.64 -14.97
C VAL A 62 0.81 -4.98 -14.67
N THR A 63 1.78 -4.96 -13.76
CA THR A 63 2.46 -6.18 -13.31
C THR A 63 2.60 -6.12 -11.81
N LEU A 64 2.05 -7.12 -11.13
CA LEU A 64 2.10 -7.24 -9.69
C LEU A 64 3.55 -7.40 -9.23
N GLN A 65 3.98 -6.54 -8.30
CA GLN A 65 5.34 -6.56 -7.74
C GLN A 65 5.34 -7.04 -6.29
N GLU A 66 4.42 -6.53 -5.48
CA GLU A 66 4.39 -6.78 -4.06
C GLU A 66 2.95 -6.80 -3.54
N ILE A 67 2.71 -7.62 -2.52
CA ILE A 67 1.44 -7.65 -1.79
C ILE A 67 1.75 -7.41 -0.32
N ILE A 68 1.06 -6.46 0.28
CA ILE A 68 1.19 -6.09 1.68
C ILE A 68 -0.15 -6.38 2.37
N PRO A 69 -0.27 -7.48 3.14
CA PRO A 69 -1.49 -7.79 3.89
C PRO A 69 -1.77 -6.76 4.97
N ILE A 70 -3.03 -6.27 5.04
CA ILE A 70 -3.46 -5.36 6.11
C ILE A 70 -3.76 -6.23 7.35
N SER A 71 -2.75 -6.41 8.19
CA SER A 71 -2.76 -7.25 9.40
C SER A 71 -2.10 -6.52 10.55
N TYR A 72 -2.06 -7.05 11.77
CA TYR A 72 -1.56 -6.33 12.96
C TYR A 72 -0.16 -5.72 12.86
N ASP A 73 0.67 -6.21 11.92
CA ASP A 73 2.00 -5.68 11.65
C ASP A 73 2.04 -4.59 10.55
N PHE A 74 0.89 -4.21 10.02
CA PHE A 74 0.72 -3.17 9.02
C PHE A 74 0.53 -1.80 9.67
N SER A 75 1.12 -0.77 9.06
CA SER A 75 0.81 0.62 9.38
C SER A 75 1.07 1.54 8.20
N VAL A 76 0.28 2.61 8.10
CA VAL A 76 0.50 3.71 7.15
C VAL A 76 0.52 5.01 7.93
N VAL A 77 1.58 5.80 7.76
CA VAL A 77 1.73 7.09 8.44
C VAL A 77 2.09 8.18 7.46
N GLU A 78 1.43 9.33 7.57
CA GLU A 78 1.87 10.52 6.86
C GLU A 78 3.21 11.01 7.44
N VAL A 79 4.15 11.31 6.54
CA VAL A 79 5.50 11.77 6.89
C VAL A 79 5.67 13.18 6.37
N SER A 80 5.59 14.17 7.27
CA SER A 80 6.03 15.52 6.98
C SER A 80 7.53 15.64 7.27
N SER A 81 8.29 16.18 6.30
CA SER A 81 9.66 16.60 6.57
C SER A 81 9.63 18.02 7.16
N PRO A 82 10.45 18.34 8.18
CA PRO A 82 10.50 19.69 8.75
C PRO A 82 10.99 20.74 7.75
N ASP A 83 11.65 20.31 6.67
CA ASP A 83 12.17 21.17 5.60
C ASP A 83 11.16 21.42 4.47
N GLU A 84 10.09 20.62 4.38
CA GLU A 84 8.96 20.89 3.49
C GLU A 84 8.01 21.87 4.17
N LEU A 85 8.03 23.13 3.73
CA LEU A 85 6.97 24.08 4.04
C LEU A 85 5.62 23.42 3.67
N ALA A 86 4.67 23.45 4.60
CA ALA A 86 3.32 22.96 4.35
C ALA A 86 2.63 23.83 3.30
N VAL A 87 2.87 23.51 2.03
CA VAL A 87 2.24 24.17 0.89
C VAL A 87 0.89 23.49 0.66
N VAL A 88 -0.18 24.27 0.73
CA VAL A 88 -1.52 23.79 0.37
C VAL A 88 -1.49 23.30 -1.07
N GLY A 89 -1.89 22.04 -1.28
CA GLY A 89 -1.87 21.41 -2.59
C GLY A 89 -0.62 20.59 -2.89
N ALA A 90 0.32 20.45 -1.94
CA ALA A 90 1.43 19.54 -2.08
C ALA A 90 0.99 18.07 -1.97
N ASP A 91 1.68 17.20 -2.71
CA ASP A 91 1.53 15.75 -2.65
C ASP A 91 1.71 15.21 -1.23
N THR A 92 0.95 14.17 -0.89
CA THR A 92 0.99 13.55 0.43
C THR A 92 2.09 12.49 0.46
N ARG A 93 3.12 12.69 1.29
CA ARG A 93 4.12 11.67 1.56
C ARG A 93 3.65 10.75 2.69
N VAL A 94 3.57 9.46 2.40
CA VAL A 94 3.20 8.43 3.37
C VAL A 94 4.30 7.38 3.47
N ARG A 95 4.40 6.75 4.62
CA ARG A 95 5.25 5.59 4.85
C ARG A 95 4.38 4.42 5.23
N VAL A 96 4.45 3.38 4.40
CA VAL A 96 3.85 2.07 4.65
C VAL A 96 4.90 1.21 5.33
N THR A 97 4.52 0.58 6.43
CA THR A 97 5.38 -0.37 7.16
C THR A 97 4.64 -1.68 7.30
N PHE A 98 5.32 -2.78 7.01
CA PHE A 98 4.81 -4.12 7.25
C PHE A 98 5.92 -5.00 7.81
N LEU A 99 5.66 -5.62 8.97
CA LEU A 99 6.65 -6.38 9.74
C LEU A 99 7.89 -5.54 10.10
N ASN A 100 8.96 -5.65 9.32
CA ASN A 100 10.21 -4.91 9.49
C ASN A 100 10.64 -4.15 8.23
N ASP A 101 9.80 -4.15 7.19
CA ASP A 101 10.05 -3.46 5.93
C ASP A 101 9.26 -2.15 5.89
N GLU A 102 9.92 -1.10 5.42
CA GLU A 102 9.35 0.23 5.24
C GLU A 102 9.43 0.63 3.76
N MET A 103 8.37 1.25 3.27
CA MET A 103 8.24 1.81 1.93
C MET A 103 7.72 3.23 2.05
N GLU A 104 8.38 4.19 1.42
CA GLU A 104 7.90 5.57 1.35
C GLU A 104 7.29 5.86 -0.01
N LEU A 105 6.11 6.46 0.01
CA LEU A 105 5.30 6.74 -1.17
C LEU A 105 4.94 8.22 -1.17
N LYS A 106 4.94 8.83 -2.35
CA LYS A 106 4.42 10.16 -2.59
C LYS A 106 3.16 10.03 -3.45
N LEU A 107 2.03 10.35 -2.83
CA LEU A 107 0.70 10.27 -3.44
C LEU A 107 0.30 11.65 -3.96
N PRO A 108 -0.31 11.74 -5.15
CA PRO A 108 -0.72 13.01 -5.72
C PRO A 108 -1.71 13.73 -4.80
N PHE A 109 -1.60 15.04 -4.65
CA PHE A 109 -2.61 15.82 -3.93
C PHE A 109 -3.98 15.67 -4.60
N GLY A 110 -5.02 15.38 -3.82
CA GLY A 110 -6.39 15.37 -4.32
C GLY A 110 -7.37 14.55 -3.49
N SER A 111 -8.64 14.66 -3.84
CA SER A 111 -9.73 13.91 -3.20
C SER A 111 -9.58 12.39 -3.39
N HIS A 112 -9.07 11.95 -4.54
CA HIS A 112 -8.87 10.53 -4.84
C HIS A 112 -7.87 9.87 -3.89
N THR A 113 -6.74 10.54 -3.63
CA THR A 113 -5.74 10.11 -2.63
C THR A 113 -6.32 10.10 -1.22
N ARG A 114 -7.12 11.11 -0.86
CA ARG A 114 -7.78 11.15 0.46
C ARG A 114 -8.74 9.97 0.63
N LEU A 115 -9.56 9.69 -0.39
CA LEU A 115 -10.46 8.54 -0.38
C LEU A 115 -9.69 7.22 -0.24
N PHE A 116 -8.60 7.07 -1.00
CA PHE A 116 -7.73 5.89 -0.89
C PHE A 116 -7.19 5.69 0.52
N LEU A 117 -6.65 6.73 1.15
CA LEU A 117 -6.14 6.65 2.52
C LEU A 117 -7.23 6.38 3.54
N THR A 118 -8.43 6.93 3.34
CA THR A 118 -9.61 6.64 4.19
C THR A 118 -10.00 5.17 4.11
N GLU A 119 -10.07 4.57 2.92
CA GLU A 119 -10.41 3.15 2.78
C GLU A 119 -9.32 2.24 3.34
N VAL A 120 -8.03 2.59 3.17
CA VAL A 120 -6.93 1.85 3.82
C VAL A 120 -7.04 1.91 5.35
N ASN A 121 -7.37 3.09 5.90
CA ASN A 121 -7.56 3.23 7.34
C ASN A 121 -8.80 2.45 7.83
N ARG A 122 -9.88 2.45 7.06
CA ARG A 122 -11.07 1.65 7.36
C ARG A 122 -10.75 0.15 7.38
N ALA A 123 -10.05 -0.36 6.36
CA ALA A 123 -9.61 -1.75 6.32
C ALA A 123 -8.75 -2.13 7.53
N TRP A 124 -7.91 -1.21 8.00
CA TRP A 124 -7.12 -1.39 9.22
C TRP A 124 -8.00 -1.40 10.50
N CYS A 125 -8.97 -0.49 10.61
CA CYS A 125 -9.94 -0.49 11.72
C CYS A 125 -10.71 -1.81 11.78
N ASP A 126 -11.18 -2.33 10.65
CA ASP A 126 -11.91 -3.61 10.58
C ASP A 126 -11.08 -4.78 11.13
N VAL A 127 -9.76 -4.77 10.93
CA VAL A 127 -8.81 -5.76 11.49
C VAL A 127 -8.66 -5.60 13.00
N CYS A 128 -8.66 -4.36 13.49
CA CYS A 128 -8.58 -4.06 14.91
C CYS A 128 -9.86 -4.49 15.65
N GLU A 129 -11.04 -4.31 15.05
CA GLU A 129 -12.33 -4.74 15.61
C GLU A 129 -12.44 -6.27 15.72
N GLN A 130 -11.76 -7.01 14.86
CA GLN A 130 -11.76 -8.48 14.86
C GLN A 130 -10.80 -9.08 15.91
N TYR A 131 -10.02 -8.27 16.62
CA TYR A 131 -9.07 -8.77 17.61
C TYR A 131 -9.76 -9.59 18.71
N PRO A 132 -9.23 -10.78 19.08
CA PRO A 132 -7.91 -11.33 18.75
C PRO A 132 -7.86 -12.27 17.53
N ALA A 133 -8.92 -12.37 16.73
CA ALA A 133 -8.92 -13.24 15.56
C ALA A 133 -7.89 -12.76 14.52
N THR A 134 -6.87 -13.57 14.27
CA THR A 134 -5.80 -13.22 13.33
C THR A 134 -6.26 -13.50 11.89
N PRO A 135 -6.18 -12.50 10.98
CA PRO A 135 -6.44 -12.72 9.56
C PRO A 135 -5.50 -13.77 8.98
N LYS A 136 -6.02 -14.62 8.08
CA LYS A 136 -5.31 -15.81 7.56
C LYS A 136 -4.71 -15.59 6.18
N PHE A 137 -5.31 -14.73 5.35
CA PHE A 137 -4.83 -14.40 4.00
C PHE A 137 -4.58 -15.61 3.09
N ALA A 138 -5.37 -16.69 3.24
CA ALA A 138 -5.17 -17.91 2.47
C ALA A 138 -5.28 -17.67 0.96
N TRP A 139 -6.09 -16.71 0.55
CA TRP A 139 -6.30 -16.31 -0.85
C TRP A 139 -5.06 -15.69 -1.51
N LEU A 140 -4.12 -15.13 -0.73
CA LEU A 140 -2.89 -14.53 -1.27
C LEU A 140 -1.85 -15.55 -1.73
N THR A 141 -1.94 -16.80 -1.27
CA THR A 141 -0.92 -17.83 -1.52
C THR A 141 -0.71 -18.15 -3.00
N LYS A 142 -1.73 -17.94 -3.84
CA LYS A 142 -1.63 -18.14 -5.30
C LYS A 142 -0.71 -17.12 -5.98
N TYR A 143 -0.65 -15.89 -5.47
CA TYR A 143 0.21 -14.85 -6.02
C TYR A 143 1.69 -15.08 -5.69
N GLN A 144 1.99 -15.81 -4.61
CA GLN A 144 3.36 -16.17 -4.23
C GLN A 144 4.00 -17.19 -5.17
N LYS A 145 3.21 -18.00 -5.89
CA LYS A 145 3.76 -19.00 -6.83
C LYS A 145 4.27 -18.37 -8.12
N ASN A 146 3.69 -17.24 -8.53
CA ASN A 146 4.00 -16.56 -9.80
C ASN A 146 5.27 -15.69 -9.73
N SER A 147 5.77 -15.38 -8.52
CA SER A 147 7.03 -14.63 -8.37
C SER A 147 8.29 -15.46 -8.68
N ASN A 148 8.16 -16.78 -8.80
CA ASN A 148 9.30 -17.68 -9.08
C ASN A 148 9.65 -17.79 -10.56
N GLU A 149 8.80 -17.34 -11.49
CA GLU A 149 9.04 -17.40 -12.94
C GLU A 149 9.59 -16.09 -13.53
N SER A 150 9.81 -15.07 -12.69
CA SER A 150 10.49 -13.83 -13.07
C SER A 150 11.46 -13.44 -11.97
N GLY A 151 12.67 -14.00 -12.02
CA GLY A 151 13.85 -13.53 -11.31
C GLY A 151 13.61 -13.05 -9.88
N SER A 152 13.54 -13.99 -8.93
CA SER A 152 13.97 -13.84 -7.53
C SER A 152 14.50 -12.44 -7.18
N LEU A 153 13.62 -11.56 -6.69
CA LEU A 153 14.05 -10.40 -5.92
C LEU A 153 14.28 -10.87 -4.49
N ILE A 154 15.48 -11.40 -4.27
CA ILE A 154 16.14 -11.34 -2.98
C ILE A 154 16.04 -9.89 -2.49
N PRO A 155 15.70 -9.63 -1.21
CA PRO A 155 15.79 -8.28 -0.67
C PRO A 155 17.23 -7.82 -0.82
N ASN A 156 17.46 -6.87 -1.73
CA ASN A 156 18.77 -6.29 -1.95
C ASN A 156 19.29 -5.77 -0.60
N ALA A 157 20.35 -6.43 -0.14
CA ALA A 157 21.09 -6.10 1.05
C ALA A 157 21.67 -4.68 0.90
N THR A 158 21.01 -3.69 1.50
CA THR A 158 21.59 -2.55 2.23
C THR A 158 20.47 -1.62 2.76
N ARG A 159 19.47 -2.17 3.45
CA ARG A 159 18.59 -1.36 4.32
C ARG A 159 19.27 -1.23 5.68
N LYS A 160 19.86 -0.06 5.98
CA LYS A 160 20.42 0.21 7.31
C LYS A 160 19.28 0.25 8.32
N ILE A 161 19.21 -0.80 9.13
CA ILE A 161 18.31 -0.98 10.25
C ILE A 161 18.58 0.12 11.29
N LYS A 162 17.65 1.06 11.45
CA LYS A 162 17.60 1.93 12.63
C LYS A 162 16.61 1.33 13.61
N LYS A 163 17.09 0.48 14.53
CA LYS A 163 16.30 -0.04 15.65
C LYS A 163 15.76 1.14 16.47
N ARG A 164 14.46 1.42 16.38
CA ARG A 164 13.74 2.23 17.36
C ARG A 164 12.70 1.34 18.02
N GLY A 165 12.76 1.29 19.36
CA GLY A 165 11.93 0.40 20.17
C GLY A 165 10.44 0.60 19.88
N LYS A 166 9.74 -0.53 19.65
CA LYS A 166 8.30 -0.60 19.48
C LYS A 166 7.63 -0.05 20.75
N ARG A 167 7.13 1.18 20.68
CA ARG A 167 5.98 1.60 21.47
C ARG A 167 4.77 1.45 20.56
N TYR A 168 3.91 0.50 20.89
CA TYR A 168 2.56 0.39 20.35
C TYR A 168 1.77 1.60 20.84
N LEU A 169 1.96 2.75 20.19
CA LEU A 169 1.12 3.90 20.41
C LEU A 169 -0.02 3.78 19.41
N CYS A 170 -1.20 3.43 19.94
CA CYS A 170 -2.45 3.38 19.20
C CYS A 170 -2.59 4.56 18.23
N PHE A 171 -3.02 4.23 17.01
CA PHE A 171 -3.33 5.09 15.86
C PHE A 171 -4.32 6.26 16.12
N LEU A 172 -4.79 6.45 17.35
CA LEU A 172 -5.86 7.40 17.70
C LEU A 172 -5.46 8.88 17.61
N THR A 173 -4.17 9.23 17.49
CA THR A 173 -3.78 10.66 17.60
C THR A 173 -3.35 11.34 16.30
N ARG A 174 -3.25 10.66 15.16
CA ARG A 174 -2.84 11.32 13.90
C ARG A 174 -3.64 11.04 12.64
N VAL A 175 -4.48 10.00 12.61
CA VAL A 175 -5.41 9.81 11.46
C VAL A 175 -6.70 10.63 11.62
N CYS A 176 -7.07 11.04 12.83
CA CYS A 176 -8.19 11.97 13.06
C CYS A 176 -7.99 13.38 12.47
N LEU A 177 -6.82 13.71 11.90
CA LEU A 177 -6.58 14.99 11.23
C LEU A 177 -6.84 14.96 9.71
N LEU A 178 -7.37 13.85 9.18
CA LEU A 178 -7.73 13.71 7.77
C LEU A 178 -9.21 14.04 7.44
N VAL A 179 -9.97 14.61 8.39
CA VAL A 179 -11.32 15.16 8.15
C VAL A 179 -11.31 16.68 8.27
#